data_AF-A0A9E2UY22-F1
#
_entry.id   AF-A0A9E2UY22-F1
#
_cell.length_a   1.000
_cell.length_b   1.000
_cell.length_c   1.000
_cell.angle_alpha   90.00
_cell.angle_beta   90.00
_cell.angle_gamma   90.00
#
_symmetry.space_group_name_H-M   'P 1'
#
loop_
_entity.id
_entity.type
_entity.pdbx_description
1 polymer ?
#
loop_
_entity_poly.entity_id
_entity_poly.type
_entity_poly.pdbx_seq_one_letter_code
_entity_poly.pdbx_strand_id
1 'polypeptide(L)'
;MIKNFIPRLAERGRVKIGEKGEMKTSQGGKQFSQPKKLDHMVVTTMQRDAAGRLLPDTPLMAQLNPGGGKITEIPVRLLYDDPDLNFFTRYACYRGTRCWCSGDGEAAQRLTAENGNYQPVPCPCERQDPMYQGQDKCKTLGTLQVLIEGVDRVGGVWSFRTTSWNSVNAILSSMALIKTITGGPLAGIPLVMVLSPKTVTIPISGQSMVVFIVSLEYRGPETELAELGYELARRRVEHKVRMEVVEEVAR
;
A
#
# COMPACT_ATOMS: atom_id res chain seq x y z
N MET A 1 -16.44 23.00 -10.52
CA MET A 1 -15.80 21.68 -10.39
C MET A 1 -16.49 20.73 -11.36
N ILE A 2 -15.74 19.88 -12.08
CA ILE A 2 -16.36 18.87 -12.97
C ILE A 2 -17.10 17.88 -12.09
N LYS A 3 -18.41 17.66 -12.34
CA LYS A 3 -19.19 16.65 -11.61
C LYS A 3 -18.53 15.29 -11.78
N ASN A 4 -18.37 14.54 -10.69
CA ASN A 4 -17.72 13.21 -10.65
C ASN A 4 -16.22 13.18 -10.98
N PHE A 5 -15.52 14.33 -10.90
CA PHE A 5 -14.06 14.36 -10.96
C PHE A 5 -13.48 14.37 -9.55
N ILE A 6 -12.94 13.24 -9.12
CA ILE A 6 -12.28 13.10 -7.81
C ILE A 6 -10.82 13.53 -7.99
N PRO A 7 -10.39 14.68 -7.43
CA PRO A 7 -9.01 15.12 -7.51
C PRO A 7 -8.08 14.09 -6.86
N ARG A 8 -6.92 13.84 -7.45
CA ARG A 8 -5.91 12.94 -6.89
C ARG A 8 -4.55 13.63 -6.85
N LEU A 9 -3.81 13.37 -5.78
CA LEU A 9 -2.44 13.82 -5.69
C LEU A 9 -1.56 13.11 -6.73
N ALA A 10 -0.56 13.83 -7.22
CA ALA A 10 0.36 13.28 -8.21
C ALA A 10 1.22 12.18 -7.57
N GLU A 11 1.19 10.98 -8.15
CA GLU A 11 2.12 9.91 -7.77
C GLU A 11 3.53 10.30 -8.23
N ARG A 12 4.45 10.55 -7.29
CA ARG A 12 5.84 10.95 -7.57
C ARG A 12 6.76 9.75 -7.75
N GLY A 13 6.43 8.66 -7.07
CA GLY A 13 7.22 7.46 -7.05
C GLY A 13 6.53 6.32 -6.32
N ARG A 14 7.25 5.21 -6.19
CA ARG A 14 6.77 4.04 -5.45
C ARG A 14 7.81 3.52 -4.49
N VAL A 15 7.33 3.05 -3.34
CA VAL A 15 8.07 2.17 -2.45
C VAL A 15 7.78 0.74 -2.87
N LYS A 16 8.82 -0.06 -3.12
CA LYS A 16 8.70 -1.43 -3.62
C LYS A 16 9.51 -2.38 -2.76
N ILE A 17 8.96 -3.57 -2.50
CA ILE A 17 9.63 -4.68 -1.80
C ILE A 17 9.84 -5.88 -2.73
N GLY A 18 9.91 -5.59 -4.03
CA GLY A 18 9.98 -6.60 -5.07
C GLY A 18 10.29 -6.01 -6.43
N GLU A 19 10.99 -6.80 -7.22
CA GLU A 19 11.41 -6.46 -8.57
C GLU A 19 10.93 -7.50 -9.59
N LYS A 20 10.93 -7.09 -10.86
CA LYS A 20 10.68 -8.01 -11.97
C LYS A 20 11.89 -8.93 -12.05
N GLY A 21 11.72 -10.22 -11.78
CA GLY A 21 12.82 -11.19 -11.87
C GLY A 21 13.20 -11.48 -13.32
N GLU A 22 14.07 -12.47 -13.50
CA GLU A 22 14.57 -12.85 -14.82
C GLU A 22 13.44 -13.35 -15.73
N MET A 23 13.56 -13.05 -17.04
CA MET A 23 12.66 -13.63 -18.03
C MET A 23 12.98 -15.11 -18.19
N LYS A 24 11.95 -15.94 -18.01
CA LYS A 24 11.97 -17.38 -18.23
C LYS A 24 11.02 -17.71 -19.38
N THR A 25 11.38 -18.70 -20.18
CA THR A 25 10.50 -19.25 -21.22
C THR A 25 9.81 -20.49 -20.67
N SER A 26 8.48 -20.54 -20.73
CA SER A 26 7.74 -21.75 -20.38
C SER A 26 8.04 -22.88 -21.37
N GLN A 27 7.73 -24.13 -20.99
CA GLN A 27 7.86 -25.28 -21.92
C GLN A 27 7.07 -25.09 -23.22
N GLY A 28 6.00 -24.27 -23.20
CA GLY A 28 5.21 -23.90 -24.38
C GLY A 28 5.68 -22.63 -25.10
N GLY A 29 6.92 -22.17 -24.88
CA GLY A 29 7.50 -21.02 -25.59
C GLY A 29 7.08 -19.64 -25.08
N LYS A 30 6.23 -19.54 -24.05
CA LYS A 30 5.75 -18.25 -23.53
C LYS A 30 6.77 -17.66 -22.55
N GLN A 31 7.28 -16.47 -22.85
CA GLN A 31 8.16 -15.74 -21.95
C GLN A 31 7.37 -15.11 -20.79
N PHE A 32 7.84 -15.28 -19.56
CA PHE A 32 7.30 -14.67 -18.36
C PHE A 32 8.41 -14.36 -17.36
N SER A 33 8.20 -13.35 -16.51
CA SER A 33 9.14 -13.01 -15.44
C SER A 33 8.45 -13.27 -14.10
N GLN A 34 9.11 -14.06 -13.24
CA GLN A 34 8.64 -14.28 -11.88
C GLN A 34 9.04 -13.09 -11.01
N PRO A 35 8.11 -12.48 -10.25
CA PRO A 35 8.46 -11.44 -9.30
C PRO A 35 9.46 -11.97 -8.26
N LYS A 36 10.55 -11.24 -8.05
CA LYS A 36 11.51 -11.51 -6.98
C LYS A 36 11.16 -10.62 -5.79
N LYS A 37 10.89 -11.24 -4.64
CA LYS A 37 10.70 -10.51 -3.38
C LYS A 37 12.06 -10.05 -2.87
N LEU A 38 12.11 -8.83 -2.34
CA LEU A 38 13.29 -8.24 -1.73
C LEU A 38 13.12 -8.23 -0.21
N ASP A 39 14.23 -8.30 0.50
CA ASP A 39 14.33 -8.15 1.96
C ASP A 39 14.57 -6.68 2.37
N HIS A 40 14.38 -5.76 1.44
CA HIS A 40 14.54 -4.32 1.59
C HIS A 40 13.57 -3.58 0.68
N MET A 41 13.39 -2.30 0.96
CA MET A 41 12.60 -1.37 0.19
C MET A 41 13.47 -0.67 -0.86
N VAL A 42 12.87 -0.42 -2.03
CA VAL A 42 13.44 0.37 -3.11
C VAL A 42 12.46 1.48 -3.43
N VAL A 43 12.93 2.73 -3.34
CA VAL A 43 12.18 3.89 -3.80
C VAL A 43 12.46 4.10 -5.28
N THR A 44 11.39 4.28 -6.05
CA THR A 44 11.46 4.40 -7.51
C THR A 44 10.76 5.67 -7.97
N THR A 45 11.22 6.23 -9.08
CA THR A 45 10.50 7.28 -9.81
C THR A 45 9.33 6.66 -10.60
N MET A 46 8.53 7.51 -11.25
CA MET A 46 7.49 7.05 -12.19
C MET A 46 8.01 6.73 -13.60
N GLN A 47 9.29 7.01 -13.89
CA GLN A 47 9.91 6.69 -15.18
C GLN A 47 10.18 5.20 -15.30
N ARG A 48 10.08 4.66 -16.52
CA ARG A 48 10.34 3.26 -16.82
C ARG A 48 11.51 3.10 -17.77
N ASP A 49 12.28 2.04 -17.58
CA ASP A 49 13.27 1.59 -18.56
C ASP A 49 12.60 0.88 -19.75
N ALA A 50 13.42 0.54 -20.76
CA ALA A 50 12.97 -0.20 -21.95
C ALA A 50 12.32 -1.56 -21.63
N ALA A 51 12.63 -2.17 -20.48
CA ALA A 51 12.03 -3.42 -20.00
C ALA A 51 10.74 -3.22 -19.19
N GLY A 52 10.29 -1.96 -19.05
CA GLY A 52 9.10 -1.55 -18.32
C GLY A 52 9.27 -1.50 -16.79
N ARG A 53 10.49 -1.61 -16.26
CA ARG A 53 10.78 -1.52 -14.82
C ARG A 53 10.84 -0.06 -14.41
N LEU A 54 10.32 0.27 -13.22
CA LEU A 54 10.43 1.62 -12.69
C LEU A 54 11.89 1.91 -12.32
N LEU A 55 12.39 3.08 -12.69
CA LEU A 55 13.76 3.50 -12.40
C LEU A 55 13.92 3.80 -10.90
N PRO A 56 14.94 3.25 -10.22
CA PRO A 56 15.24 3.61 -8.83
C PRO A 56 15.51 5.11 -8.68
N ASP A 57 15.03 5.70 -7.58
CA ASP A 57 15.31 7.09 -7.21
C ASP A 57 16.59 7.12 -6.37
N THR A 58 17.74 6.97 -7.03
CA THR A 58 19.05 6.87 -6.37
C THR A 58 19.36 8.06 -5.46
N PRO A 59 19.11 9.33 -5.85
CA PRO A 59 19.33 10.47 -4.96
C PRO A 59 18.50 10.38 -3.68
N LEU A 60 17.21 10.05 -3.80
CA LEU A 60 16.34 9.92 -2.62
C LEU A 60 16.74 8.74 -1.75
N MET A 61 17.08 7.60 -2.33
CA MET A 61 17.56 6.44 -1.55
C MET A 61 18.87 6.73 -0.82
N ALA A 62 19.79 7.49 -1.44
CA ALA A 62 21.02 7.93 -0.79
C ALA A 62 20.74 8.91 0.36
N GLN A 63 19.72 9.77 0.23
CA GLN A 63 19.29 10.63 1.32
C GLN A 63 18.67 9.84 2.48
N LEU A 64 17.83 8.85 2.16
CA LEU A 64 17.17 8.00 3.15
C LEU A 64 18.14 7.07 3.90
N ASN A 65 19.21 6.66 3.23
CA ASN A 65 20.26 5.84 3.84
C ASN A 65 21.65 6.26 3.34
N PRO A 66 22.26 7.30 3.94
CA PRO A 66 23.55 7.84 3.51
C PRO A 66 24.71 6.84 3.64
N GLY A 67 24.60 5.88 4.56
CA GLY A 67 25.58 4.80 4.73
C GLY A 67 25.53 3.73 3.64
N GLY A 68 24.53 3.79 2.75
CA GLY A 68 24.28 2.78 1.74
C GLY A 68 23.79 1.45 2.31
N GLY A 69 23.58 0.47 1.43
CA GLY A 69 23.02 -0.82 1.79
C GLY A 69 21.50 -0.86 1.74
N LYS A 70 20.92 -1.83 2.45
CA LYS A 70 19.50 -2.17 2.38
C LYS A 70 18.65 -1.20 3.21
N ILE A 71 17.64 -0.60 2.59
CA ILE A 71 16.67 0.24 3.29
C ILE A 71 15.55 -0.65 3.83
N THR A 72 15.46 -0.82 5.15
CA THR A 72 14.35 -1.54 5.81
C THR A 72 13.38 -0.62 6.51
N GLU A 73 13.66 0.68 6.54
CA GLU A 73 12.85 1.70 7.20
C GLU A 73 12.79 2.96 6.33
N ILE A 74 11.61 3.57 6.21
CA ILE A 74 11.43 4.85 5.52
C ILE A 74 10.57 5.76 6.42
N PRO A 75 11.07 6.93 6.85
CA PRO A 75 10.27 7.89 7.59
C PRO A 75 9.17 8.48 6.67
N VAL A 76 7.93 8.44 7.15
CA VAL A 76 6.74 8.79 6.37
C VAL A 76 5.73 9.58 7.20
N ARG A 77 4.83 10.29 6.51
CA ARG A 77 3.60 10.85 7.08
C ARG A 77 2.39 10.42 6.28
N LEU A 78 1.27 10.30 6.99
CA LEU A 78 -0.06 10.10 6.40
C LEU A 78 -0.71 11.45 6.08
N LEU A 79 -1.61 11.42 5.10
CA LEU A 79 -2.22 12.62 4.55
C LEU A 79 -3.57 12.95 5.19
N TYR A 80 -4.31 11.91 5.56
CA TYR A 80 -5.68 12.01 6.07
C TYR A 80 -5.76 11.39 7.46
N ASP A 81 -6.74 11.83 8.25
CA ASP A 81 -7.05 11.19 9.52
C ASP A 81 -7.83 9.89 9.31
N ASP A 82 -8.58 9.76 8.21
CA ASP A 82 -9.21 8.51 7.79
C ASP A 82 -8.17 7.51 7.21
N PRO A 83 -7.98 6.33 7.83
CA PRO A 83 -7.14 5.28 7.28
C PRO A 83 -7.49 4.88 5.83
N ASP A 84 -8.76 4.87 5.44
CA ASP A 84 -9.19 4.38 4.13
C ASP A 84 -8.78 5.31 2.98
N LEU A 85 -8.63 6.61 3.26
CA LEU A 85 -8.12 7.60 2.32
C LEU A 85 -6.59 7.53 2.16
N ASN A 86 -5.89 7.01 3.17
CA ASN A 86 -4.45 6.77 3.08
C ASN A 86 -4.15 5.40 2.45
N PHE A 87 -4.96 4.39 2.75
CA PHE A 87 -4.71 3.00 2.35
C PHE A 87 -5.91 2.37 1.66
N PHE A 88 -5.98 2.56 0.35
CA PHE A 88 -7.03 1.97 -0.47
C PHE A 88 -6.89 0.44 -0.50
N THR A 89 -7.81 -0.26 0.15
CA THR A 89 -7.86 -1.73 0.15
C THR A 89 -9.08 -2.24 -0.60
N ARG A 90 -8.92 -3.40 -1.23
CA ARG A 90 -10.01 -4.13 -1.89
C ARG A 90 -9.60 -5.58 -2.15
N TYR A 91 -10.57 -6.42 -2.42
CA TYR A 91 -10.33 -7.72 -3.03
C TYR A 91 -10.26 -7.58 -4.54
N ALA A 92 -9.27 -8.23 -5.15
CA ALA A 92 -9.10 -8.23 -6.59
C ALA A 92 -8.65 -9.59 -7.11
N CYS A 93 -9.27 -10.02 -8.20
CA CYS A 93 -8.90 -11.20 -8.96
C CYS A 93 -8.43 -10.78 -10.36
N TYR A 94 -7.27 -11.28 -10.78
CA TYR A 94 -6.66 -10.97 -12.06
C TYR A 94 -6.54 -12.23 -12.92
N ARG A 95 -6.82 -12.08 -14.23
CA ARG A 95 -6.56 -13.08 -15.25
C ARG A 95 -5.50 -12.52 -16.20
N GLY A 96 -4.26 -12.97 -16.03
CA GLY A 96 -3.09 -12.32 -16.66
C GLY A 96 -2.89 -10.91 -16.10
N THR A 97 -2.84 -9.91 -16.97
CA THR A 97 -2.70 -8.49 -16.59
C THR A 97 -4.04 -7.78 -16.39
N ARG A 98 -5.17 -8.41 -16.73
CA ARG A 98 -6.50 -7.80 -16.68
C ARG A 98 -7.15 -8.05 -15.33
N CYS A 99 -7.66 -7.00 -14.70
CA CYS A 99 -8.50 -7.12 -13.50
C CYS A 99 -9.84 -7.72 -13.93
N TRP A 100 -10.08 -8.97 -13.51
CA TRP A 100 -11.28 -9.73 -13.87
C TRP A 100 -12.41 -9.49 -12.86
N CYS A 101 -12.10 -9.29 -11.59
CA CYS A 101 -13.08 -8.98 -10.56
C CYS A 101 -12.44 -8.06 -9.51
N SER A 102 -13.20 -7.09 -8.99
CA SER A 102 -12.77 -6.22 -7.90
C SER A 102 -13.95 -5.92 -6.97
N GLY A 103 -13.76 -6.01 -5.66
CA GLY A 103 -14.83 -5.80 -4.68
C GLY A 103 -14.31 -5.43 -3.29
N ASP A 104 -15.23 -5.04 -2.43
CA ASP A 104 -14.96 -4.54 -1.06
C ASP A 104 -15.12 -5.63 0.02
N GLY A 105 -15.67 -6.79 -0.34
CA GLY A 105 -15.97 -7.85 0.62
C GLY A 105 -17.47 -8.02 0.87
N GLU A 106 -18.31 -7.16 0.31
CA GLU A 106 -19.78 -7.31 0.27
C GLU A 106 -20.26 -7.42 -1.18
N ALA A 107 -19.79 -6.54 -2.06
CA ALA A 107 -20.09 -6.53 -3.47
C ALA A 107 -18.81 -6.46 -4.32
N ALA A 108 -18.90 -6.97 -5.55
CA ALA A 108 -17.82 -6.88 -6.51
C ALA A 108 -18.33 -6.59 -7.92
N GLN A 109 -17.50 -5.91 -8.71
CA GLN A 109 -17.70 -5.74 -10.15
C GLN A 109 -16.87 -6.78 -10.88
N ARG A 110 -17.53 -7.67 -11.62
CA ARG A 110 -16.91 -8.76 -12.37
C ARG A 110 -17.03 -8.54 -13.87
N LEU A 111 -15.92 -8.66 -14.56
CA LEU A 111 -15.87 -8.59 -16.01
C LEU A 111 -16.54 -9.83 -16.64
N THR A 112 -17.52 -9.57 -17.50
CA THR A 112 -18.20 -10.57 -18.32
C THR A 112 -17.41 -10.86 -19.60
N ALA A 113 -17.42 -12.12 -20.04
CA ALA A 113 -16.68 -12.55 -21.23
C ALA A 113 -17.27 -12.00 -22.54
N GLU A 114 -18.57 -11.70 -22.55
CA GLU A 114 -19.31 -11.44 -23.79
C GLU A 114 -19.03 -10.04 -24.36
N ASN A 115 -18.96 -8.99 -23.53
CA ASN A 115 -18.92 -7.61 -24.05
C ASN A 115 -17.88 -6.69 -23.36
N GLY A 116 -17.05 -7.22 -22.46
CA GLY A 116 -16.14 -6.38 -21.66
C GLY A 116 -16.85 -5.52 -20.61
N ASN A 117 -18.16 -5.70 -20.42
CA ASN A 117 -18.95 -5.03 -19.40
C ASN A 117 -18.72 -5.66 -18.02
N TYR A 118 -18.88 -4.85 -16.97
CA TYR A 118 -18.86 -5.30 -15.59
C TYR A 118 -20.28 -5.60 -15.11
N GLN A 119 -20.43 -6.67 -14.32
CA GLN A 119 -21.67 -7.00 -13.64
C GLN A 119 -21.43 -7.10 -12.13
N PRO A 120 -22.40 -6.64 -11.31
CA PRO A 120 -22.34 -6.82 -9.87
C PRO A 120 -22.46 -8.30 -9.51
N VAL A 121 -21.62 -8.76 -8.59
CA VAL A 121 -21.65 -10.12 -8.03
C VAL A 121 -21.40 -10.06 -6.52
N PRO A 122 -21.85 -11.06 -5.74
CA PRO A 122 -21.51 -11.14 -4.32
C PRO A 122 -20.01 -11.22 -4.05
N CYS A 123 -19.57 -10.65 -2.93
CA CYS A 123 -18.20 -10.71 -2.39
C CYS A 123 -18.28 -11.09 -0.89
N PRO A 124 -17.30 -11.81 -0.31
CA PRO A 124 -16.17 -12.47 -0.97
C PRO A 124 -16.62 -13.64 -1.85
N CYS A 125 -15.74 -14.10 -2.74
CA CYS A 125 -15.97 -15.30 -3.54
C CYS A 125 -15.09 -16.46 -3.05
N GLU A 126 -15.41 -17.68 -3.48
CA GLU A 126 -14.71 -18.92 -3.14
C GLU A 126 -13.22 -18.91 -3.51
N ARG A 127 -12.78 -17.97 -4.37
CA ARG A 127 -11.39 -17.81 -4.79
C ARG A 127 -10.48 -17.18 -3.74
N GLN A 128 -11.04 -16.73 -2.62
CA GLN A 128 -10.28 -16.36 -1.43
C GLN A 128 -9.94 -17.55 -0.53
N ASP A 129 -10.61 -18.69 -0.71
CA ASP A 129 -10.36 -19.89 0.08
C ASP A 129 -8.87 -20.30 -0.09
N PRO A 130 -8.13 -20.51 1.02
CA PRO A 130 -6.78 -21.06 0.96
C PRO A 130 -6.67 -22.32 0.10
N MET A 131 -7.67 -23.20 0.16
CA MET A 131 -7.75 -24.48 -0.57
C MET A 131 -8.09 -24.32 -2.05
N TYR A 132 -8.44 -23.12 -2.52
CA TYR A 132 -8.69 -22.87 -3.93
C TYR A 132 -7.44 -23.17 -4.78
N GLN A 133 -7.57 -24.12 -5.71
CA GLN A 133 -6.47 -24.62 -6.54
C GLN A 133 -6.33 -23.89 -7.90
N GLY A 134 -7.29 -23.04 -8.27
CA GLY A 134 -7.22 -22.29 -9.52
C GLY A 134 -6.12 -21.22 -9.51
N GLN A 135 -5.66 -20.85 -10.70
CA GLN A 135 -4.60 -19.84 -10.87
C GLN A 135 -5.11 -18.41 -10.65
N ASP A 136 -6.41 -18.17 -10.80
CA ASP A 136 -7.11 -16.89 -10.63
C ASP A 136 -7.54 -16.67 -9.16
N LYS A 137 -6.59 -16.74 -8.23
CA LYS A 137 -6.83 -16.44 -6.81
C LYS A 137 -7.31 -15.00 -6.64
N CYS A 138 -8.36 -14.82 -5.84
CA CYS A 138 -8.79 -13.50 -5.39
C CYS A 138 -7.91 -13.07 -4.21
N LYS A 139 -7.22 -11.94 -4.33
CA LYS A 139 -6.23 -11.48 -3.36
C LYS A 139 -6.69 -10.17 -2.74
N THR A 140 -6.31 -9.94 -1.48
CA THR A 140 -6.30 -8.59 -0.92
C THR A 140 -5.32 -7.75 -1.73
N LEU A 141 -5.71 -6.53 -2.09
CA LEU A 141 -4.87 -5.54 -2.74
C LEU A 141 -4.94 -4.27 -1.91
N GLY A 142 -3.78 -3.77 -1.48
CA GLY A 142 -3.64 -2.49 -0.79
C GLY A 142 -2.78 -1.53 -1.59
N THR A 143 -3.18 -0.26 -1.65
CA THR A 143 -2.38 0.86 -2.19
C THR A 143 -2.28 1.95 -1.14
N LEU A 144 -1.19 1.92 -0.38
CA LEU A 144 -0.89 2.92 0.64
C LEU A 144 -0.24 4.13 -0.03
N GLN A 145 -0.72 5.33 0.31
CA GLN A 145 -0.15 6.59 -0.12
C GLN A 145 0.48 7.29 1.09
N VAL A 146 1.72 7.73 0.93
CA VAL A 146 2.48 8.39 1.99
C VAL A 146 3.24 9.59 1.46
N LEU A 147 3.54 10.51 2.35
CA LEU A 147 4.60 11.50 2.19
C LEU A 147 5.88 10.91 2.76
N ILE A 148 7.00 10.98 2.04
CA ILE A 148 8.31 10.61 2.59
C ILE A 148 8.89 11.86 3.27
N GLU A 149 9.36 11.73 4.50
CA GLU A 149 9.94 12.86 5.24
C GLU A 149 11.28 13.31 4.63
N GLY A 150 11.59 14.60 4.76
CA GLY A 150 12.84 15.20 4.28
C GLY A 150 12.92 15.46 2.77
N VAL A 151 11.84 15.19 2.00
CA VAL A 151 11.81 15.43 0.56
C VAL A 151 11.27 16.82 0.21
N ASP A 152 10.72 17.56 1.18
CA ASP A 152 10.22 18.96 1.07
C ASP A 152 9.41 19.25 -0.21
N ARG A 153 8.56 18.31 -0.61
CA ARG A 153 7.73 18.41 -1.82
C ARG A 153 6.25 18.25 -1.48
N VAL A 154 5.54 19.37 -1.46
CA VAL A 154 4.08 19.41 -1.28
C VAL A 154 3.38 19.08 -2.60
N GLY A 155 2.25 18.35 -2.53
CA GLY A 155 1.39 18.07 -3.69
C GLY A 155 1.69 16.78 -4.44
N GLY A 156 2.50 15.88 -3.89
CA GLY A 156 2.71 14.55 -4.46
C GLY A 156 2.98 13.48 -3.40
N VAL A 157 2.70 12.23 -3.76
CA VAL A 157 2.76 11.07 -2.85
C VAL A 157 3.60 9.95 -3.42
N TRP A 158 4.12 9.11 -2.53
CA TRP A 158 4.69 7.81 -2.87
C TRP A 158 3.67 6.71 -2.60
N SER A 159 3.53 5.79 -3.55
CA SER A 159 2.62 4.65 -3.37
C SER A 159 3.38 3.37 -2.99
N PHE A 160 2.86 2.65 -2.01
CA PHE A 160 3.25 1.28 -1.69
C PHE A 160 2.08 0.36 -2.04
N ARG A 161 2.30 -0.57 -2.97
CA ARG A 161 1.28 -1.53 -3.42
C ARG A 161 1.62 -2.93 -2.94
N THR A 162 0.67 -3.60 -2.32
CA THR A 162 0.86 -4.96 -1.79
C THR A 162 -0.34 -5.85 -2.06
N THR A 163 -0.08 -7.16 -2.21
CA THR A 163 -1.11 -8.20 -2.20
C THR A 163 -0.99 -9.14 -0.99
N SER A 164 -0.12 -8.79 -0.05
CA SER A 164 0.11 -9.55 1.17
C SER A 164 -0.95 -9.19 2.20
N TRP A 165 -1.81 -10.15 2.56
CA TRP A 165 -2.77 -9.98 3.65
C TRP A 165 -2.09 -9.52 4.94
N ASN A 166 -0.93 -10.10 5.28
CA ASN A 166 -0.18 -9.74 6.48
C ASN A 166 0.24 -8.27 6.51
N SER A 167 0.69 -7.71 5.38
CA SER A 167 1.07 -6.30 5.31
C SER A 167 -0.14 -5.38 5.33
N VAL A 168 -1.23 -5.78 4.63
CA VAL A 168 -2.48 -5.02 4.67
C VAL A 168 -3.03 -4.95 6.10
N ASN A 169 -3.12 -6.10 6.77
CA ASN A 169 -3.58 -6.18 8.15
C ASN A 169 -2.68 -5.38 9.11
N ALA A 170 -1.35 -5.51 8.99
CA ALA A 170 -0.42 -4.80 9.85
C ALA A 170 -0.54 -3.28 9.70
N ILE A 171 -0.59 -2.75 8.48
CA ILE A 171 -0.71 -1.32 8.22
C ILE A 171 -2.05 -0.78 8.77
N LEU A 172 -3.17 -1.44 8.47
CA LEU A 172 -4.49 -0.99 8.96
C LEU A 172 -4.57 -1.04 10.49
N SER A 173 -4.09 -2.13 11.10
CA SER A 173 -4.06 -2.27 12.57
C SER A 173 -3.21 -1.18 13.22
N SER A 174 -2.03 -0.88 12.66
CA SER A 174 -1.18 0.22 13.13
C SER A 174 -1.89 1.57 13.06
N MET A 175 -2.53 1.89 11.92
CA MET A 175 -3.27 3.15 11.76
C MET A 175 -4.42 3.26 12.77
N ALA A 176 -5.19 2.19 12.96
CA ALA A 176 -6.31 2.17 13.89
C ALA A 176 -5.85 2.39 15.35
N LEU A 177 -4.77 1.72 15.75
CA LEU A 177 -4.20 1.88 17.09
C LEU A 177 -3.67 3.31 17.30
N ILE A 178 -2.85 3.81 16.37
CA ILE A 178 -2.28 5.17 16.44
C ILE A 178 -3.39 6.21 16.54
N LYS A 179 -4.41 6.11 15.67
CA LYS A 179 -5.57 7.01 15.67
C LYS A 179 -6.35 6.98 16.99
N THR A 180 -6.42 5.81 17.62
CA THR A 180 -7.10 5.66 18.92
C THR A 180 -6.30 6.36 20.02
N ILE A 181 -4.98 6.15 20.07
CA ILE A 181 -4.09 6.77 21.07
C ILE A 181 -4.10 8.29 20.95
N THR A 182 -4.09 8.83 19.73
CA THR A 182 -4.09 10.28 19.48
C THR A 182 -5.45 10.93 19.67
N GLY A 183 -6.52 10.16 19.84
CA GLY A 183 -7.89 10.69 19.94
C GLY A 183 -8.45 11.21 18.61
N GLY A 184 -7.97 10.70 17.48
CA GLY A 184 -8.50 11.03 16.15
C GLY A 184 -7.47 11.47 15.11
N PRO A 185 -6.54 12.41 15.42
CA PRO A 185 -5.52 12.84 14.48
C PRO A 185 -4.62 11.70 14.04
N LEU A 186 -4.42 11.55 12.73
CA LEU A 186 -3.49 10.60 12.13
C LEU A 186 -2.66 11.25 11.03
N ALA A 187 -3.24 12.22 10.30
CA ALA A 187 -2.53 12.99 9.30
C ALA A 187 -1.39 13.81 9.91
N GLY A 188 -0.23 13.74 9.29
CA GLY A 188 0.94 14.53 9.66
C GLY A 188 1.72 14.01 10.86
N ILE A 189 1.35 12.90 11.48
CA ILE A 189 2.17 12.26 12.52
C ILE A 189 3.44 11.68 11.86
N PRO A 190 4.65 11.92 12.42
CA PRO A 190 5.88 11.29 11.96
C PRO A 190 5.84 9.80 12.28
N LEU A 191 5.79 8.98 11.23
CA LEU A 191 5.78 7.52 11.33
C LEU A 191 6.97 6.94 10.58
N VAL A 192 7.23 5.67 10.80
CA VAL A 192 8.22 4.89 10.05
C VAL A 192 7.51 3.73 9.38
N MET A 193 7.67 3.63 8.06
CA MET A 193 7.32 2.44 7.30
C MET A 193 8.43 1.43 7.49
N VAL A 194 8.13 0.29 8.11
CA VAL A 194 9.12 -0.72 8.51
C VAL A 194 8.89 -2.00 7.71
N LEU A 195 9.95 -2.57 7.15
CA LEU A 195 9.96 -3.90 6.54
C LEU A 195 10.61 -4.90 7.48
N SER A 196 9.82 -5.83 8.02
CA SER A 196 10.28 -6.83 8.99
C SER A 196 10.10 -8.27 8.48
N PRO A 197 11.04 -9.19 8.80
CA PRO A 197 10.84 -10.61 8.53
C PRO A 197 9.84 -11.21 9.52
N LYS A 198 8.95 -12.07 9.03
CA LYS A 198 8.03 -12.88 9.84
C LYS A 198 8.01 -14.30 9.34
N THR A 199 8.19 -15.25 10.25
CA THR A 199 7.97 -16.67 9.97
C THR A 199 6.47 -16.92 9.90
N VAL A 200 6.01 -17.47 8.77
CA VAL A 200 4.62 -17.85 8.54
C VAL A 200 4.56 -19.34 8.22
N THR A 201 3.55 -20.00 8.76
CA THR A 201 3.23 -21.39 8.44
C THR A 201 2.22 -21.39 7.30
N ILE A 202 2.53 -22.09 6.22
CA ILE A 202 1.60 -22.26 5.09
C ILE A 202 0.48 -23.21 5.54
N PRO A 203 -0.79 -22.77 5.61
CA PRO A 203 -1.86 -23.58 6.18
C PRO A 203 -2.06 -24.94 5.50
N ILE A 204 -1.75 -25.01 4.20
CA ILE A 204 -1.99 -26.21 3.38
C ILE A 204 -0.88 -27.25 3.57
N SER A 205 0.38 -26.82 3.67
CA SER A 205 1.54 -27.74 3.74
C SER A 205 2.14 -27.87 5.14
N GLY A 206 1.76 -27.01 6.09
CA GLY A 206 2.38 -26.94 7.42
C GLY A 206 3.83 -26.42 7.43
N GLN A 207 4.40 -26.11 6.25
CA GLN A 207 5.78 -25.66 6.15
C GLN A 207 5.92 -24.21 6.61
N SER A 208 6.99 -23.93 7.35
CA SER A 208 7.36 -22.57 7.76
C SER A 208 8.24 -21.91 6.71
N MET A 209 7.96 -20.65 6.40
CA MET A 209 8.84 -19.83 5.56
C MET A 209 8.91 -18.40 6.10
N VAL A 210 10.00 -17.70 5.79
CA VAL A 210 10.13 -16.28 6.12
C VAL A 210 9.50 -15.44 5.00
N VAL A 211 8.62 -14.52 5.38
CA VAL A 211 8.08 -13.48 4.49
C VAL A 211 8.39 -12.11 5.08
N PHE A 212 8.59 -11.12 4.21
CA PHE A 212 8.77 -9.74 4.62
C PHE A 212 7.43 -9.00 4.62
N ILE A 213 7.15 -8.29 5.71
CA ILE A 213 5.89 -7.59 5.96
C ILE A 213 6.19 -6.12 6.17
N VAL A 214 5.38 -5.26 5.55
CA VAL A 214 5.40 -3.83 5.83
C VAL A 214 4.37 -3.49 6.92
N SER A 215 4.80 -2.71 7.91
CA SER A 215 3.98 -2.09 8.97
C SER A 215 4.24 -0.58 9.03
N LEU A 216 3.41 0.14 9.78
CA LEU A 216 3.67 1.52 10.19
C LEU A 216 3.91 1.55 11.70
N GLU A 217 4.92 2.29 12.12
CA GLU A 217 5.32 2.42 13.52
C GLU A 217 5.53 3.89 13.89
N TYR A 218 5.12 4.27 15.10
CA TYR A 218 5.54 5.51 15.72
C TYR A 218 6.80 5.25 16.56
N ARG A 219 7.80 6.12 16.47
CA ARG A 219 9.06 6.00 17.24
C ARG A 219 8.99 6.92 18.45
N GLY A 220 8.47 6.40 19.55
CA GLY A 220 8.36 7.13 20.82
C GLY A 220 7.44 6.41 21.79
N PRO A 221 7.39 6.86 23.05
CA PRO A 221 6.45 6.35 24.03
C PRO A 221 5.01 6.74 23.66
N GLU A 222 4.05 5.92 24.09
CA GLU A 222 2.62 6.14 23.87
C GLU A 222 2.14 7.51 24.40
N THR A 223 2.70 7.97 25.53
CA THR A 223 2.37 9.26 26.13
C THR A 223 2.72 10.43 25.22
N GLU A 224 3.88 10.38 24.55
CA GLU A 224 4.28 11.42 23.60
C GLU A 224 3.40 11.42 22.36
N LEU A 225 2.99 10.23 21.89
CA LEU A 225 2.03 10.11 20.78
C LEU A 225 0.68 10.73 21.13
N ALA A 226 0.18 10.48 22.34
CA ALA A 226 -1.08 11.05 22.82
C ALA A 226 -0.99 12.59 22.94
N GLU A 227 0.10 13.11 23.50
CA GLU A 227 0.38 14.56 23.58
C GLU A 227 0.45 15.21 22.20
N LEU A 228 1.15 14.57 21.25
CA LEU A 228 1.22 15.03 19.87
C LEU A 228 -0.16 15.07 19.20
N GLY A 229 -0.98 14.04 19.43
CA GLY A 229 -2.38 14.00 18.98
C GLY A 229 -3.17 15.20 19.51
N TYR A 230 -3.07 15.47 20.81
CA TYR A 230 -3.72 16.61 21.44
C TYR A 230 -3.26 17.95 20.84
N GLU A 231 -1.95 18.14 20.63
CA GLU A 231 -1.42 19.35 20.02
C GLU A 231 -1.91 19.56 18.58
N LEU A 232 -1.94 18.50 17.77
CA LEU A 232 -2.44 18.55 16.40
C LEU A 232 -3.92 18.94 16.38
N ALA A 233 -4.74 18.32 17.24
CA ALA A 233 -6.15 18.68 17.38
C ALA A 233 -6.31 20.15 17.78
N ARG A 234 -5.56 20.60 18.81
CA ARG A 234 -5.60 22.00 19.28
C ARG A 234 -5.25 22.99 18.18
N ARG A 235 -4.13 22.78 17.48
CA ARG A 235 -3.68 23.66 16.38
C ARG A 235 -4.70 23.71 15.24
N ARG A 236 -5.31 22.58 14.89
CA ARG A 236 -6.33 22.53 13.84
C ARG A 236 -7.57 23.35 14.22
N VAL A 237 -8.01 23.29 15.47
CA VAL A 237 -9.10 24.14 15.99
C VAL A 237 -8.71 25.61 15.94
N GLU A 238 -7.53 25.98 16.45
CA GLU A 238 -7.02 27.36 16.45
C GLU A 238 -6.95 27.95 15.04
N HIS A 239 -6.46 27.18 14.06
CA HIS A 239 -6.33 27.61 12.67
C HIS A 239 -7.59 27.35 11.82
N LYS A 240 -8.68 26.87 12.42
CA LYS A 240 -9.92 26.48 11.73
C LYS A 240 -9.70 25.50 10.57
N VAL A 241 -8.67 24.66 10.68
CA VAL A 241 -8.38 23.60 9.71
C VAL A 241 -9.34 22.45 9.96
N ARG A 242 -10.18 22.13 8.97
CA ARG A 242 -11.12 21.02 9.04
C ARG A 242 -10.65 19.90 8.12
N MET A 243 -9.98 18.90 8.70
CA MET A 243 -9.52 17.74 7.92
C MET A 243 -10.70 17.01 7.27
N GLU A 244 -11.83 16.93 7.97
CA GLU A 244 -13.10 16.35 7.47
C GLU A 244 -13.52 16.92 6.10
N VAL A 245 -13.35 18.23 5.87
CA VAL A 245 -13.70 18.87 4.59
C VAL A 245 -12.72 18.45 3.50
N VAL A 246 -11.43 18.32 3.82
CA VAL A 246 -10.41 17.86 2.88
C VAL A 246 -10.65 16.39 2.52
N GLU A 247 -11.04 15.58 3.50
CA GLU A 247 -11.37 14.16 3.35
C GLU A 247 -12.63 13.95 2.52
N GLU A 248 -13.69 14.75 2.75
CA GLU A 248 -14.92 14.69 1.96
C GLU A 248 -14.66 14.98 0.47
N VAL A 249 -13.77 15.93 0.16
CA VAL A 249 -13.36 16.23 -1.22
C VAL A 249 -12.48 15.11 -1.82
N ALA A 250 -11.82 14.31 -0.97
CA ALA A 250 -10.92 13.23 -1.40
C ALA A 250 -11.63 11.88 -1.64
N ARG A 251 -12.87 11.72 -1.17
CA ARG A 251 -13.71 10.53 -1.42
C ARG A 251 -14.28 10.54 -2.84
#